data_AF-A0A1I3SGE7-F1
#
_entry.id   AF-A0A1I3SGE7-F1
#
_cell.length_a   1.000
_cell.length_b   1.000
_cell.length_c   1.000
_cell.angle_alpha   90.00
_cell.angle_beta   90.00
_cell.angle_gamma   90.00
#
_symmetry.space_group_name_H-M   'P 1'
#
loop_
_entity.id
_entity.type
_entity.pdbx_description
1 polymer ?
#
loop_
_entity_poly.entity_id
_entity_poly.type
_entity_poly.pdbx_seq_one_letter_code
_entity_poly.pdbx_strand_id
1 'polypeptide(L)' 'MLFLIPFIILALYIGMYLLRTERTSDCRWRQSGKDAQGVAWRCQVCGATALTEKGLPKHCGAKSEE' A
#
# COMPACT_ATOMS: atom_id res chain seq x y z
N MET A 1 11.46 35.12 9.57
CA MET A 1 11.64 33.99 8.62
C MET A 1 12.08 32.71 9.32
N LEU A 2 13.08 32.74 10.22
CA LEU A 2 13.51 31.57 11.01
C LEU A 2 12.43 30.97 11.94
N PHE A 3 11.50 31.77 12.45
CA PHE A 3 10.42 31.30 13.33
C PHE A 3 9.39 30.38 12.65
N LEU A 4 9.26 30.40 11.32
CA LEU A 4 8.32 29.54 10.59
C LEU A 4 8.90 28.15 10.30
N ILE A 5 10.23 28.01 10.35
CA ILE A 5 10.94 26.77 10.09
C ILE A 5 10.44 25.59 10.96
N PRO A 6 10.29 25.71 12.29
CA PRO A 6 9.79 24.59 13.10
C PRO A 6 8.37 24.15 12.70
N PHE A 7 7.50 25.10 12.32
CA PHE A 7 6.13 24.79 11.88
C PHE A 7 6.11 24.07 10.53
N ILE A 8 6.98 24.49 9.59
CA ILE A 8 7.11 23.84 8.28
C ILE A 8 7.63 22.40 8.45
N ILE A 9 8.66 22.21 9.29
CA ILE A 9 9.17 20.87 9.58
C ILE A 9 8.08 19.99 10.18
N LEU A 10 7.34 20.50 11.17
CA LEU A 10 6.24 19.76 11.80
C LEU A 10 5.16 19.36 10.77
N ALA A 11 4.75 20.29 9.90
CA ALA A 11 3.78 20.02 8.85
C ALA A 11 4.28 18.95 7.85
N LEU A 12 5.56 18.96 7.49
CA LEU A 12 6.16 17.93 6.63
C LEU A 12 6.13 16.56 7.30
N TYR A 13 6.49 16.46 8.59
CA TYR A 13 6.43 15.19 9.33
C TYR A 13 5.00 14.65 9.42
N ILE A 14 4.02 15.50 9.69
CA ILE A 14 2.60 15.12 9.71
C ILE A 14 2.16 14.66 8.32
N GLY A 15 2.50 15.41 7.27
CA GLY A 15 2.17 15.05 5.89
C GLY A 15 2.77 13.69 5.49
N MET A 16 4.05 13.46 5.81
CA MET A 16 4.69 12.17 5.57
C MET A 16 4.05 11.03 6.37
N TYR A 17 3.61 11.29 7.61
CA TYR A 17 2.93 10.29 8.42
C TYR A 17 1.56 9.92 7.85
N LEU A 18 0.76 10.91 7.44
CA LEU A 18 -0.56 10.72 6.85
C LEU A 18 -0.50 10.11 5.43
N LEU A 19 0.48 10.52 4.63
CA LEU A 19 0.70 10.03 3.27
C LEU A 19 1.57 8.76 3.24
N ARG A 20 1.93 8.21 4.40
CA ARG A 20 2.68 6.96 4.47
C ARG A 20 1.80 5.85 3.90
N THR A 21 2.06 5.50 2.64
CA THR A 21 1.49 4.29 2.06
C THR A 21 1.95 3.08 2.89
N GLU A 22 0.98 2.30 3.33
CA GLU A 22 1.16 1.38 4.45
C GLU A 22 2.10 0.22 4.10
N ARG A 23 2.98 -0.07 5.05
CA ARG A 23 3.95 -1.17 5.14
C ARG A 23 3.84 -2.24 4.04
N THR A 24 4.50 -1.99 2.91
CA THR A 24 4.78 -3.04 1.91
C THR A 24 5.64 -4.17 2.48
N SER A 25 6.41 -3.91 3.55
CA SER A 25 7.29 -4.89 4.20
C SER A 25 6.55 -6.02 4.94
N ASP A 26 5.31 -5.79 5.39
CA ASP A 26 4.52 -6.80 6.12
C ASP A 26 3.56 -7.57 5.22
N CYS A 27 3.56 -7.29 3.91
CA CYS A 27 2.55 -7.88 3.05
C CYS A 27 2.72 -9.37 2.82
N ARG A 28 1.66 -10.10 3.16
CA ARG A 28 1.53 -11.54 2.95
C ARG A 28 0.47 -11.81 1.90
N TRP A 29 0.90 -11.82 0.65
CA TRP A 29 0.06 -12.19 -0.48
C TRP A 29 -0.30 -13.68 -0.42
N ARG A 30 -1.59 -13.99 -0.52
CA ARG A 30 -2.09 -15.33 -0.74
C ARG A 30 -2.93 -15.36 -2.00
N GLN A 31 -2.80 -16.42 -2.77
CA GLN A 31 -3.61 -16.64 -3.96
C GLN A 31 -5.06 -16.90 -3.55
N SER A 32 -6.00 -16.13 -4.07
CA SER A 32 -7.44 -16.28 -3.81
C SER A 32 -8.18 -16.94 -4.97
N GLY A 33 -7.63 -16.86 -6.19
CA GLY A 33 -8.24 -17.44 -7.38
C GLY A 33 -7.31 -17.42 -8.58
N LYS A 34 -7.71 -18.11 -9.65
CA LYS A 34 -7.02 -18.07 -10.94
C LYS A 34 -8.06 -18.22 -12.05
N ASP A 35 -8.12 -17.20 -12.90
CA ASP A 35 -9.05 -17.13 -14.02
C ASP A 35 -8.28 -17.01 -15.34
N ALA A 36 -9.00 -16.99 -16.46
CA ALA A 36 -8.42 -16.80 -17.80
C ALA A 36 -7.65 -15.47 -17.94
N GLN A 37 -7.94 -14.48 -17.07
CA GLN A 37 -7.35 -13.15 -17.05
C GLN A 37 -6.09 -13.06 -16.17
N GLY A 38 -5.81 -14.07 -15.34
CA GLY A 38 -4.64 -14.07 -14.46
C GLY A 38 -4.88 -14.71 -13.10
N VAL A 39 -3.94 -14.48 -12.18
CA VAL A 39 -3.98 -14.95 -10.80
C VAL A 39 -4.47 -13.82 -9.89
N ALA A 40 -5.53 -14.09 -9.14
CA ALA A 40 -6.06 -13.21 -8.12
C ALA A 40 -5.34 -13.45 -6.79
N TRP A 41 -4.92 -12.35 -6.15
CA TRP A 41 -4.20 -12.34 -4.89
C TRP A 41 -4.92 -11.47 -3.87
N ARG A 42 -4.85 -11.88 -2.61
CA ARG A 42 -5.34 -11.11 -1.47
C ARG A 42 -4.29 -11.07 -0.36
N CYS A 43 -3.98 -9.87 0.12
CA CYS A 43 -3.09 -9.69 1.26
C CYS A 43 -3.84 -9.98 2.56
N GLN A 44 -3.30 -10.85 3.41
CA GLN A 44 -3.92 -11.20 4.69
C GLN A 44 -3.71 -10.15 5.79
N VAL A 45 -2.81 -9.17 5.55
CA VAL A 45 -2.45 -8.16 6.55
C VAL A 45 -3.24 -6.88 6.33
N CYS A 46 -3.27 -6.36 5.11
CA CYS A 46 -3.97 -5.11 4.78
C CYS A 46 -5.26 -5.28 3.97
N GLY A 47 -5.61 -6.51 3.58
CA GLY A 47 -6.83 -6.76 2.80
C GLY A 47 -6.77 -6.39 1.32
N ALA A 48 -5.67 -5.77 0.86
CA ALA A 48 -5.48 -5.40 -0.55
C ALA A 48 -5.67 -6.59 -1.49
N THR A 49 -6.31 -6.35 -2.64
CA THR A 49 -6.49 -7.32 -3.73
C THR A 49 -5.67 -6.91 -4.94
N ALA A 50 -5.11 -7.89 -5.65
CA ALA A 50 -4.35 -7.65 -6.87
C ALA A 50 -4.59 -8.77 -7.89
N LEU A 51 -4.66 -8.42 -9.17
CA LEU A 51 -4.69 -9.38 -10.27
C LEU A 51 -3.37 -9.28 -11.03
N THR A 52 -2.72 -10.41 -11.29
CA THR A 52 -1.46 -10.45 -12.02
C THR A 52 -1.49 -11.55 -13.07
N GLU A 53 -1.00 -11.30 -14.28
CA GLU A 53 -0.88 -12.34 -15.31
C GLU A 53 0.15 -13.40 -14.94
N LYS A 54 1.27 -13.00 -14.31
CA LYS A 54 2.34 -13.90 -13.87
C LYS A 54 3.14 -13.30 -12.71
N GLY A 55 3.42 -14.12 -11.70
CA GLY A 55 4.23 -13.73 -10.53
C GLY A 55 3.40 -13.17 -9.37
N LEU A 56 4.08 -12.89 -8.24
CA LEU A 56 3.43 -12.29 -7.07
C LEU A 56 3.35 -10.75 -7.21
N PRO A 57 2.31 -10.10 -6.66
CA PRO A 57 2.23 -8.64 -6.61
C PRO A 57 3.40 -8.04 -5.82
N LYS A 58 4.03 -7.00 -6.38
CA LYS A 58 5.23 -6.35 -5.80
C LYS A 58 4.91 -5.28 -4.77
N HIS A 59 3.73 -4.67 -4.85
CA HIS A 59 3.32 -3.54 -4.02
C HIS A 59 1.98 -3.83 -3.37
N CYS A 60 1.85 -3.35 -2.14
CA CYS A 60 0.72 -3.53 -1.27
C CYS A 60 0.19 -2.16 -0.84
N GLY A 61 -1.11 -2.08 -0.53
CA GLY A 61 -1.78 -0.79 -0.27
C GLY A 61 -2.75 -0.35 -1.37
N ALA A 62 -3.12 -1.24 -2.30
CA ALA A 62 -4.27 -1.00 -3.15
C ALA A 62 -5.53 -0.99 -2.26
N LYS A 63 -6.31 0.10 -2.30
CA LYS A 63 -7.65 0.11 -1.70
C LYS A 63 -8.46 -0.99 -2.34
N SER A 64 -9.11 -1.83 -1.53
CA SER A 64 -10.25 -2.59 -2.01
C SER A 64 -11.28 -1.58 -2.49
N GLU A 65 -11.58 -1.55 -3.78
CA GLU A 65 -12.82 -0.93 -4.25
C GLU A 65 -13.96 -1.72 -3.58
N GLU A 66 -14.58 -1.08 -2.58
CA GLU A 66 -15.86 -1.48 -2.01
C GLU A 66 -16.99 -1.22 -2.99
#